data_AF-A0A6G6K6G8-F1
#
_entry.id   AF-A0A6G6K6G8-F1
#
_cell.length_a   1.000
_cell.length_b   1.000
_cell.length_c   1.000
_cell.angle_alpha   90.00
_cell.angle_beta   90.00
_cell.angle_gamma   90.00
#
_symmetry.space_group_name_H-M   'P 1'
#
loop_
_entity.id
_entity.type
_entity.pdbx_description
1 polymer ?
#
loop_
_entity_poly.entity_id
_entity_poly.type
_entity_poly.pdbx_seq_one_letter_code
_entity_poly.pdbx_strand_id
1 'polypeptide(L)'
;MNNQSHAHQGTSQSGAQSTAGWKEVGIACLLATLVLLSPIVMLFWVMQKGYHDARSAQDELKRTANPDELRAWAWMQIKKHPHGGYMTVPVEELPKTFPQFAQSRGLSLHLDAADVEQGNRDDVLRAILVWGFSSGYSMSVTVWLNPDGSAADIDSPQAWAKGLTTACYGK
;
A
#
# COMPACT_ATOMS: atom_id res chain seq x y z
N MET A 1 38.75 -90.01 -19.06
CA MET A 1 37.61 -89.70 -19.95
C MET A 1 36.65 -88.87 -19.13
N ASN A 2 36.83 -87.54 -19.19
CA ASN A 2 35.93 -86.55 -19.85
C ASN A 2 34.69 -86.26 -19.00
N ASN A 3 34.27 -85.04 -18.68
CA ASN A 3 34.67 -83.67 -19.05
C ASN A 3 34.07 -82.74 -17.95
N GLN A 4 34.77 -81.70 -17.48
CA GLN A 4 34.50 -80.27 -17.77
C GLN A 4 33.01 -79.85 -17.64
N SER A 5 32.59 -78.82 -16.91
CA SER A 5 33.17 -77.46 -16.83
C SER A 5 32.63 -76.70 -15.61
N HIS A 6 33.52 -75.96 -14.94
CA HIS A 6 33.16 -74.83 -14.09
C HIS A 6 32.68 -73.67 -14.97
N ALA A 7 31.59 -73.02 -14.58
CA ALA A 7 31.22 -71.70 -15.07
C ALA A 7 30.85 -70.82 -13.87
N HIS A 8 31.84 -70.10 -13.34
CA HIS A 8 31.60 -68.91 -12.54
C HIS A 8 31.18 -67.80 -13.51
N GLN A 9 29.87 -67.55 -13.62
CA GLN A 9 29.38 -66.28 -14.14
C GLN A 9 29.36 -65.27 -12.98
N GLY A 10 30.47 -64.55 -12.85
CA GLY A 10 30.47 -63.24 -12.22
C GLY A 10 29.83 -62.25 -13.19
N THR A 11 28.56 -61.91 -12.98
CA THR A 11 27.98 -60.70 -13.54
C THR A 11 28.29 -59.55 -12.60
N SER A 12 29.42 -58.89 -12.86
CA SER A 12 29.64 -57.50 -12.47
C SER A 12 28.52 -56.65 -13.08
N GLN A 13 27.44 -56.43 -12.33
CA GLN A 13 26.55 -55.29 -12.59
C GLN A 13 27.33 -54.03 -12.19
N SER A 14 28.13 -53.54 -13.14
CA SER A 14 28.67 -52.18 -13.09
C SER A 14 27.50 -51.22 -12.96
N GLY A 15 27.55 -50.38 -11.92
CA GLY A 15 26.53 -49.38 -11.65
C GLY A 15 26.30 -48.47 -12.84
N ALA A 16 25.25 -48.75 -13.61
CA ALA A 16 24.50 -47.71 -14.29
C ALA A 16 23.60 -47.06 -13.22
N GLN A 17 24.21 -46.33 -12.28
CA GLN A 17 23.49 -45.39 -11.43
C GLN A 17 22.95 -44.29 -12.35
N SER A 18 21.72 -44.53 -12.80
CA SER A 18 20.77 -43.63 -13.42
C SER A 18 21.09 -42.14 -13.19
N THR A 19 21.65 -41.49 -14.20
CA THR A 19 21.63 -40.03 -14.32
C THR A 19 20.20 -39.49 -14.55
N ALA A 20 19.21 -40.37 -14.74
CA ALA A 20 17.80 -40.01 -14.87
C ALA A 20 17.19 -39.61 -13.52
N GLY A 21 17.60 -40.25 -12.40
CA GLY A 21 17.08 -39.92 -11.07
C GLY A 21 17.42 -38.50 -10.62
N TRP A 22 18.61 -37.99 -10.96
CA TRP A 22 19.03 -36.63 -10.61
C TRP A 22 18.24 -35.54 -11.35
N LYS A 23 17.82 -35.83 -12.59
CA LYS A 23 16.97 -34.91 -13.37
C LYS A 23 15.55 -34.87 -12.83
N GLU A 24 14.99 -36.01 -12.47
CA GLU A 24 13.65 -36.11 -11.88
C GLU A 24 13.60 -35.45 -10.49
N VAL A 25 14.61 -35.67 -9.64
CA VAL A 25 14.75 -34.98 -8.36
C VAL A 25 14.92 -33.48 -8.55
N GLY A 26 15.72 -33.04 -9.53
CA GLY A 26 15.91 -31.63 -9.85
C GLY A 26 14.61 -30.93 -10.29
N ILE A 27 13.79 -31.58 -11.11
CA ILE A 27 12.48 -31.06 -11.55
C ILE A 27 11.51 -31.01 -10.36
N ALA A 28 11.44 -32.06 -9.54
CA ALA A 28 10.58 -32.08 -8.37
C ALA A 28 10.95 -30.99 -7.34
N CYS A 29 12.25 -30.79 -7.08
CA CYS A 29 12.72 -29.69 -6.23
C CYS A 29 12.36 -28.32 -6.81
N LEU A 30 12.50 -28.12 -8.12
CA LEU A 30 12.15 -26.86 -8.78
C LEU A 30 10.63 -26.58 -8.69
N LEU A 31 9.78 -27.58 -8.94
CA LEU A 31 8.33 -27.45 -8.77
C LEU A 31 7.94 -27.16 -7.33
N ALA A 32 8.53 -27.86 -6.35
CA ALA A 32 8.30 -27.61 -4.94
C ALA A 32 8.70 -26.18 -4.55
N THR A 33 9.83 -25.70 -5.05
CA THR A 33 10.30 -24.32 -4.82
C THR A 33 9.35 -23.30 -5.45
N LEU A 34 8.87 -23.54 -6.67
CA LEU A 34 7.89 -22.65 -7.33
C LEU A 34 6.56 -22.59 -6.57
N VAL A 35 6.05 -23.74 -6.10
CA VAL A 35 4.84 -23.80 -5.28
C VAL A 35 5.03 -23.02 -3.98
N LEU A 36 6.17 -23.22 -3.30
CA LEU A 36 6.50 -22.53 -2.05
C LEU A 36 6.70 -21.01 -2.24
N LEU A 37 7.30 -20.58 -3.36
CA LEU A 37 7.53 -19.16 -3.66
C LEU A 37 6.29 -18.46 -4.24
N SER A 38 5.33 -19.20 -4.81
CA SER A 38 4.12 -18.64 -5.42
C SER A 38 3.33 -17.68 -4.51
N PRO A 39 3.06 -17.98 -3.21
CA PRO A 39 2.38 -17.02 -2.34
C PRO A 39 3.21 -15.77 -2.07
N ILE A 40 4.54 -15.88 -1.99
CA ILE A 40 5.44 -14.73 -1.76
C ILE A 40 5.43 -13.80 -2.97
N VAL A 41 5.53 -14.38 -4.18
CA VAL A 41 5.43 -13.63 -5.42
C VAL A 41 4.06 -12.96 -5.51
N MET A 42 2.97 -13.70 -5.24
CA MET A 42 1.61 -13.13 -5.26
C MET A 42 1.45 -11.96 -4.26
N LEU A 43 1.95 -12.09 -3.03
CA LEU A 43 1.95 -11.02 -2.04
C LEU A 43 2.73 -9.80 -2.53
N PHE A 44 3.91 -10.00 -3.10
CA PHE A 44 4.72 -8.93 -3.66
C PHE A 44 3.98 -8.17 -4.77
N TRP A 45 3.34 -8.88 -5.70
CA TRP A 45 2.54 -8.28 -6.76
C TRP A 45 1.35 -7.48 -6.20
N VAL A 46 0.66 -8.02 -5.19
CA VAL A 46 -0.45 -7.35 -4.53
C VAL A 46 0.02 -6.06 -3.84
N MET A 47 1.15 -6.09 -3.14
CA MET A 47 1.72 -4.91 -2.49
C MET A 47 2.19 -3.85 -3.49
N GLN A 48 2.88 -4.26 -4.57
CA GLN A 48 3.30 -3.32 -5.61
C GLN A 48 2.12 -2.64 -6.28
N LYS A 49 1.05 -3.41 -6.57
CA LYS A 49 -0.17 -2.86 -7.14
C LYS A 49 -0.80 -1.81 -6.22
N GLY A 50 -0.95 -2.10 -4.93
CA GLY A 50 -1.49 -1.14 -3.95
C GLY A 50 -0.70 0.15 -3.85
N TYR A 51 0.63 0.03 -3.79
CA TYR A 51 1.49 1.20 -3.76
C TYR A 51 1.35 2.05 -5.03
N HIS A 52 1.30 1.40 -6.20
CA HIS A 52 1.10 2.09 -7.47
C HIS A 52 -0.27 2.77 -7.54
N ASP A 53 -1.34 2.11 -7.10
CA ASP A 53 -2.70 2.67 -7.09
C ASP A 53 -2.78 3.90 -6.17
N ALA A 54 -2.22 3.81 -4.95
CA ALA A 54 -2.17 4.94 -4.01
C ALA A 54 -1.34 6.12 -4.55
N ARG A 55 -0.23 5.84 -5.24
CA ARG A 55 0.63 6.87 -5.84
C ARG A 55 -0.02 7.52 -7.06
N SER A 56 -0.66 6.73 -7.92
CA SER A 56 -1.44 7.24 -9.05
C SER A 56 -2.57 8.14 -8.57
N ALA A 57 -3.26 7.77 -7.49
CA ALA A 57 -4.29 8.59 -6.88
C ALA A 57 -3.74 9.90 -6.29
N GLN A 58 -2.56 9.87 -5.68
CA GLN A 58 -1.87 11.06 -5.19
C GLN A 58 -1.51 12.01 -6.33
N ASP A 59 -0.96 11.48 -7.42
CA ASP A 59 -0.60 12.28 -8.59
C ASP A 59 -1.84 12.85 -9.27
N GLU A 60 -2.93 12.08 -9.36
CA GLU A 60 -4.20 12.56 -9.86
C GLU A 60 -4.79 13.68 -8.99
N LEU A 61 -4.81 13.50 -7.65
CA LEU A 61 -5.25 14.53 -6.71
C LEU A 61 -4.44 15.82 -6.88
N LYS A 62 -3.11 15.71 -6.99
CA LYS A 62 -2.25 16.88 -7.20
C LYS A 62 -2.54 17.61 -8.51
N ARG A 63 -2.98 16.87 -9.53
CA ARG A 63 -3.29 17.41 -10.87
C ARG A 63 -4.68 18.05 -10.94
N THR A 64 -5.66 17.52 -10.23
CA THR A 64 -7.08 17.87 -10.43
C THR A 64 -7.70 18.66 -9.28
N ALA A 65 -7.26 18.44 -8.05
CA ALA A 65 -7.90 19.06 -6.89
C ALA A 65 -7.45 20.51 -6.73
N ASN A 66 -8.41 21.41 -6.49
CA ASN A 66 -8.11 22.79 -6.14
C ASN A 66 -7.70 22.88 -4.66
N PRO A 67 -6.48 23.36 -4.35
CA PRO A 67 -6.01 23.54 -2.98
C PRO A 67 -6.93 24.40 -2.10
N ASP A 68 -7.50 25.49 -2.66
CA ASP A 68 -8.36 26.40 -1.90
C ASP A 68 -9.68 25.74 -1.52
N GLU A 69 -10.22 24.92 -2.41
CA GLU A 69 -11.47 24.21 -2.17
C GLU A 69 -11.31 23.11 -1.12
N LEU A 70 -10.18 22.37 -1.16
CA LEU A 70 -9.81 21.42 -0.11
C LEU A 70 -9.73 22.08 1.26
N ARG A 71 -9.09 23.25 1.34
CA ARG A 71 -8.99 24.04 2.58
C ARG A 71 -10.35 24.53 3.05
N ALA A 72 -11.15 25.13 2.17
CA ALA A 72 -12.47 25.63 2.51
C ALA A 72 -13.39 24.51 3.02
N TRP A 73 -13.35 23.35 2.37
CA TRP A 73 -14.12 22.19 2.81
C TRP A 73 -13.62 21.64 4.15
N ALA A 74 -12.31 21.47 4.34
CA ALA A 74 -11.74 21.02 5.61
C ALA A 74 -12.09 21.97 6.75
N TRP A 75 -12.02 23.29 6.51
CA TRP A 75 -12.42 24.29 7.49
C TRP A 75 -13.89 24.17 7.89
N MET A 76 -14.77 23.96 6.91
CA MET A 76 -16.19 23.71 7.16
C MET A 76 -16.39 22.46 8.03
N GLN A 77 -15.64 21.38 7.78
CA GLN A 77 -15.74 20.16 8.60
C GLN A 77 -15.26 20.38 10.04
N ILE A 78 -14.14 21.09 10.23
CA ILE A 78 -13.64 21.45 11.56
C ILE A 78 -14.67 22.30 12.32
N LYS A 79 -15.32 23.27 11.66
CA LYS A 79 -16.38 24.06 12.30
C LYS A 79 -17.62 23.25 12.66
N LYS A 80 -18.00 22.27 11.84
CA LYS A 80 -19.12 21.36 12.13
C LYS A 80 -18.80 20.41 13.29
N HIS A 81 -17.53 20.07 13.46
CA HIS A 81 -17.04 19.12 14.45
C HIS A 81 -15.93 19.75 15.30
N PRO A 82 -16.27 20.72 16.18
CA PRO A 82 -15.29 21.51 16.92
C PRO A 82 -14.46 20.70 17.94
N HIS A 83 -14.92 19.51 18.31
CA HIS A 83 -14.18 18.58 19.17
C HIS A 83 -13.32 17.58 18.37
N GLY A 84 -13.23 17.75 17.05
CA GLY A 84 -12.56 16.81 16.16
C GLY A 84 -13.24 15.44 16.12
N GLY A 85 -12.46 14.41 15.77
CA GLY A 85 -12.87 13.02 15.78
C GLY A 85 -12.57 12.28 14.48
N TYR A 86 -12.85 10.98 14.49
CA TYR A 86 -12.77 10.13 13.31
C TYR A 86 -14.18 9.90 12.75
N MET A 87 -14.35 10.15 11.45
CA MET A 87 -15.60 9.87 10.75
C MET A 87 -15.32 9.34 9.35
N THR A 88 -16.20 8.49 8.85
CA THR A 88 -16.18 8.09 7.45
C THR A 88 -17.15 8.99 6.71
N VAL A 89 -16.67 9.71 5.71
CA VAL A 89 -17.50 10.57 4.86
C VAL A 89 -17.93 9.74 3.64
N PRO A 90 -19.25 9.57 3.42
CA PRO A 90 -19.75 8.93 2.21
C PRO A 90 -19.28 9.67 0.96
N VAL A 91 -19.05 8.94 -0.14
CA VAL A 91 -18.53 9.53 -1.39
C VAL A 91 -19.50 10.59 -1.95
N GLU A 92 -20.80 10.41 -1.69
CA GLU A 92 -21.87 11.29 -2.12
C GLU A 92 -21.86 12.65 -1.40
N GLU A 93 -21.26 12.72 -0.22
CA GLU A 93 -21.10 13.94 0.58
C GLU A 93 -19.81 14.70 0.26
N LEU A 94 -18.92 14.10 -0.55
CA LEU A 94 -17.71 14.76 -1.01
C LEU A 94 -18.05 15.85 -2.03
N PRO A 95 -17.30 16.97 -2.03
CA PRO A 95 -17.38 17.92 -3.13
C PRO A 95 -17.15 17.20 -4.45
N LYS A 96 -17.97 17.51 -5.47
CA LYS A 96 -17.88 16.87 -6.80
C LYS A 96 -16.54 17.12 -7.50
N THR A 97 -15.81 18.12 -7.04
CA THR A 97 -14.49 18.56 -7.48
C THR A 97 -13.37 17.70 -6.91
N PHE A 98 -13.63 16.95 -5.82
CA PHE A 98 -12.64 16.03 -5.27
C PHE A 98 -12.55 14.80 -6.16
N PRO A 99 -11.34 14.25 -6.36
CA PRO A 99 -11.18 13.06 -7.17
C PRO A 99 -11.94 11.88 -6.54
N GLN A 100 -12.81 11.27 -7.34
CA GLN A 100 -13.53 10.06 -6.97
C GLN A 100 -12.75 8.85 -7.44
N PHE A 101 -11.97 8.27 -6.53
CA PHE A 101 -11.21 7.06 -6.86
C PHE A 101 -12.14 5.85 -6.84
N ALA A 102 -12.37 5.24 -8.01
CA ALA A 102 -13.25 4.08 -8.20
C ALA A 102 -12.88 2.87 -7.30
N GLN A 103 -11.63 2.81 -6.84
CA GLN A 103 -11.12 1.72 -5.99
C GLN A 103 -11.15 2.05 -4.49
N SER A 104 -11.54 3.28 -4.11
CA SER A 104 -11.60 3.68 -2.71
C SER A 104 -12.86 3.14 -2.03
N ARG A 105 -12.72 2.60 -0.82
CA ARG A 105 -13.85 2.12 0.00
C ARG A 105 -14.61 3.26 0.70
N GLY A 106 -14.51 4.49 0.19
CA GLY A 106 -14.94 5.72 0.85
C GLY A 106 -13.77 6.54 1.41
N LEU A 107 -14.06 7.79 1.80
CA LEU A 107 -13.11 8.68 2.46
C LEU A 107 -13.22 8.50 3.97
N SER A 108 -12.11 8.23 4.65
CA SER A 108 -12.01 8.38 6.09
C SER A 108 -11.46 9.77 6.41
N LEU A 109 -12.18 10.53 7.22
CA LEU A 109 -11.80 11.87 7.66
C LEU A 109 -11.44 11.81 9.15
N HIS A 110 -10.24 12.25 9.46
CA HIS A 110 -9.80 12.47 10.83
C HIS A 110 -9.59 13.96 11.04
N LEU A 111 -10.43 14.55 11.90
CA LEU A 111 -10.35 15.95 12.28
C LEU A 111 -9.64 16.04 13.62
N ASP A 112 -8.57 16.81 13.66
CA ASP A 112 -7.87 17.12 14.89
C ASP A 112 -8.02 18.61 15.14
N ALA A 113 -8.98 18.93 16.01
CA ALA A 113 -9.19 20.27 16.49
C ALA A 113 -8.15 20.52 17.58
N ALA A 114 -6.98 21.02 17.16
CA ALA A 114 -5.88 21.57 17.96
C ALA A 114 -6.02 21.38 19.49
N ASP A 115 -5.92 20.14 19.98
CA ASP A 115 -5.48 19.81 21.34
C ASP A 115 -5.31 18.29 21.57
N VAL A 116 -4.45 17.59 20.80
CA VAL A 116 -3.97 16.26 21.23
C VAL A 116 -2.54 15.97 20.74
N GLU A 117 -1.57 16.24 21.62
CA GLU A 117 -0.32 15.47 21.79
C GLU A 117 0.67 15.30 20.61
N GLN A 118 0.85 16.28 19.73
CA GLN A 118 2.06 16.36 18.91
C GLN A 118 2.66 17.76 18.97
N GLY A 119 3.64 17.92 19.86
CA GLY A 119 4.27 19.18 20.20
C GLY A 119 4.58 20.08 19.00
N ASN A 120 4.13 21.32 19.13
CA ASN A 120 4.88 22.55 18.83
C ASN A 120 4.13 23.61 17.99
N ARG A 121 2.81 23.47 17.75
CA ARG A 121 1.98 24.55 17.17
C ARG A 121 0.55 24.51 17.70
N ASP A 122 0.35 25.03 18.91
CA ASP A 122 -0.94 25.05 19.61
C ASP A 122 -2.04 25.84 18.86
N ASP A 123 -1.67 26.57 17.80
CA ASP A 123 -2.58 27.41 17.03
C ASP A 123 -2.94 26.86 15.63
N VAL A 124 -2.50 25.65 15.24
CA VAL A 124 -2.77 25.12 13.90
C VAL A 124 -3.80 24.00 13.94
N LEU A 125 -4.88 24.18 13.20
CA LEU A 125 -5.92 23.20 13.00
C LEU A 125 -5.52 22.19 11.93
N ARG A 126 -5.86 20.92 12.14
CA ARG A 126 -5.47 19.82 11.26
C ARG A 126 -6.66 18.99 10.83
N ALA A 127 -6.80 18.76 9.53
CA ALA A 127 -7.71 17.76 8.97
C ALA A 127 -6.93 16.77 8.13
N ILE A 128 -7.08 15.48 8.41
CA ILE A 128 -6.44 14.39 7.66
C ILE A 128 -7.53 13.64 6.90
N LEU A 129 -7.46 13.71 5.58
CA LEU A 129 -8.31 12.98 4.66
C LEU A 129 -7.58 11.73 4.22
N VAL A 130 -8.18 10.54 4.36
CA VAL A 130 -7.56 9.25 4.06
C VAL A 130 -8.42 8.46 3.08
N TRP A 131 -7.83 8.11 1.94
CA TRP A 131 -8.40 7.18 0.97
C TRP A 131 -7.70 5.82 1.10
N GLY A 132 -8.47 4.78 1.40
CA GLY A 132 -7.97 3.41 1.44
C GLY A 132 -8.11 2.72 0.09
N PHE A 133 -7.05 2.07 -0.38
CA PHE A 133 -7.02 1.31 -1.63
C PHE A 133 -7.00 -0.21 -1.35
N SER A 134 -7.32 -0.98 -2.37
CA SER A 134 -7.15 -2.43 -2.31
C SER A 134 -5.69 -2.77 -1.96
N SER A 135 -5.44 -3.83 -1.20
CA SER A 135 -4.13 -4.30 -0.68
C SER A 135 -3.52 -3.57 0.53
N GLY A 136 -4.30 -2.77 1.26
CA GLY A 136 -3.86 -2.21 2.56
C GLY A 136 -3.01 -0.95 2.46
N TYR A 137 -2.83 -0.42 1.25
CA TYR A 137 -2.24 0.89 1.02
C TYR A 137 -3.29 1.99 1.15
N SER A 138 -2.87 3.15 1.62
CA SER A 138 -3.71 4.33 1.76
C SER A 138 -2.97 5.57 1.29
N MET A 139 -3.72 6.54 0.81
CA MET A 139 -3.24 7.90 0.57
C MET A 139 -3.88 8.80 1.61
N SER A 140 -3.09 9.72 2.17
CA SER A 140 -3.57 10.79 3.02
C SER A 140 -3.26 12.16 2.44
N VAL A 141 -4.17 13.10 2.68
CA VAL A 141 -3.98 14.53 2.48
C VAL A 141 -4.19 15.19 3.82
N THR A 142 -3.17 15.87 4.33
CA THR A 142 -3.29 16.66 5.55
C THR A 142 -3.45 18.12 5.18
N VAL A 143 -4.50 18.73 5.71
CA VAL A 143 -4.83 20.15 5.60
C VAL A 143 -4.47 20.81 6.91
N TRP A 144 -3.61 21.82 6.84
CA TRP A 144 -3.13 22.62 7.94
C TRP A 144 -3.66 24.04 7.79
N LEU A 145 -4.43 24.50 8.79
CA LEU A 145 -5.10 25.79 8.78
C LEU A 145 -4.74 26.58 10.03
N ASN A 146 -4.60 27.89 9.90
CA ASN A 146 -4.57 28.79 11.05
C ASN A 146 -5.99 28.88 11.67
N PRO A 147 -6.15 29.45 12.88
CA PRO A 147 -7.44 29.54 13.56
C PRO A 147 -8.48 30.38 12.80
N ASP A 148 -8.03 31.26 11.90
CA ASP A 148 -8.88 32.07 11.02
C ASP A 148 -9.35 31.31 9.76
N GLY A 149 -8.86 30.08 9.55
CA GLY A 149 -9.14 29.25 8.38
C GLY A 149 -8.22 29.51 7.18
N SER A 150 -7.22 30.38 7.32
CA SER A 150 -6.20 30.60 6.28
C SER A 150 -5.20 29.44 6.24
N ALA A 151 -4.51 29.29 5.10
CA ALA A 151 -3.52 28.22 4.94
C ALA A 151 -2.31 28.42 5.89
N ALA A 152 -2.06 27.44 6.74
CA ALA A 152 -0.89 27.45 7.61
C ALA A 152 0.39 27.28 6.78
N ASP A 153 1.47 27.92 7.22
CA ASP A 153 2.77 27.79 6.58
C ASP A 153 3.54 26.61 7.17
N ILE A 154 3.64 25.51 6.41
CA ILE A 154 4.21 24.25 6.87
C ILE A 154 5.44 23.93 6.04
N ASP A 155 6.58 23.79 6.70
CA ASP A 155 7.80 23.28 6.06
C ASP A 155 7.76 21.75 6.06
N SER A 156 7.44 21.17 4.89
CA SER A 156 7.39 19.73 4.71
C SER A 156 7.83 19.34 3.30
N PRO A 157 8.69 18.32 3.15
CA PRO A 157 9.06 17.81 1.83
C PRO A 157 7.88 17.16 1.09
N GLN A 158 6.76 16.91 1.79
CA GLN A 158 5.54 16.34 1.26
C GLN A 158 4.49 17.41 0.92
N ALA A 159 4.83 18.69 1.12
CA ALA A 159 3.97 19.80 0.74
C ALA A 159 3.85 19.88 -0.78
N TRP A 160 2.62 20.07 -1.25
CA TRP A 160 2.32 20.28 -2.66
C TRP A 160 1.61 21.61 -2.92
N ALA A 161 1.02 22.20 -1.88
CA ALA A 161 0.49 23.55 -1.84
C ALA A 161 0.56 24.08 -0.39
N LYS A 162 0.47 25.39 -0.20
CA LYS A 162 0.52 25.99 1.14
C LYS A 162 -0.55 25.39 2.06
N GLY A 163 -0.15 24.93 3.25
CA GLY A 163 -1.03 24.28 4.21
C GLY A 163 -1.56 22.91 3.77
N LEU A 164 -0.96 22.26 2.77
CA LEU A 164 -1.38 20.95 2.28
C LEU A 164 -0.20 20.01 2.09
N THR A 165 -0.23 18.86 2.75
CA THR A 165 0.76 17.78 2.59
C THR A 165 0.08 16.49 2.14
N THR A 166 0.82 15.62 1.47
CA THR A 166 0.30 14.31 1.02
C THR A 166 1.27 13.19 1.37
N ALA A 167 0.74 12.04 1.79
CA ALA A 167 1.55 10.86 2.06
C ALA A 167 0.84 9.58 1.60
N CYS A 168 1.60 8.62 1.09
CA CYS A 168 1.13 7.27 0.82
C CYS A 168 1.79 6.31 1.81
N TYR A 169 1.02 5.42 2.41
CA TYR A 169 1.54 4.45 3.38
C TYR A 169 0.85 3.10 3.22
N GLY A 170 1.60 2.03 3.48
CA GLY A 170 1.08 0.66 3.61
C GLY A 170 0.81 0.34 5.07
N LYS A 171 -0.19 -0.49 5.33
CA LYS A 171 -0.39 -1.15 6.63
C LYS A 171 0.48 -2.39 6.76
#